data_AF-A0A8S9SXS1-F1
#
_entry.id   AF-A0A8S9SXS1-F1
#
_cell.length_a   1.000
_cell.length_b   1.000
_cell.length_c   1.000
_cell.angle_alpha   90.00
_cell.angle_beta   90.00
_cell.angle_gamma   90.00
#
_symmetry.space_group_name_H-M   'P 1'
#
loop_
_entity.id
_entity.type
_entity.pdbx_description
1 polymer ?
#
loop_
_entity_poly.entity_id
_entity_poly.type
_entity_poly.pdbx_seq_one_letter_code
_entity_poly.pdbx_strand_id
1 'polypeptide(L)'
;MQVSKIYAKLNESLTKGWEDFNSSVEFNLFYEFFQFLLQAGFDESHYRKFIPNPAYDNAAKIIGKHFLATARQFEICFDEIFPGNFSMSKEDDREGVAIRVFYLTAFYQNQPLCLFVIKFSHDREKFGFPLPPELEIVKLYEV
;
A
#
# COMPACT_ATOMS: atom_id res chain seq x y z
N MET A 1 -25.10 -6.63 3.19
CA MET A 1 -23.90 -5.81 3.41
C MET A 1 -23.75 -4.84 2.23
N GLN A 2 -23.64 -3.52 2.46
CA GLN A 2 -23.47 -2.56 1.35
C GLN A 2 -21.98 -2.38 1.04
N VAL A 3 -21.50 -3.02 -0.02
CA VAL A 3 -20.09 -2.98 -0.46
C VAL A 3 -19.59 -1.56 -0.65
N SER A 4 -20.44 -0.66 -1.18
CA SER A 4 -20.12 0.76 -1.37
C SER A 4 -19.79 1.49 -0.05
N LYS A 5 -20.51 1.19 1.04
CA LYS A 5 -20.27 1.79 2.35
C LYS A 5 -18.97 1.28 2.97
N ILE A 6 -18.68 -0.02 2.84
CA ILE A 6 -17.43 -0.61 3.31
C ILE A 6 -16.25 -0.03 2.55
N TYR A 7 -16.35 0.03 1.22
CA TYR A 7 -15.35 0.63 0.36
C TYR A 7 -15.04 2.07 0.76
N ALA A 8 -16.07 2.91 0.93
CA ALA A 8 -15.86 4.31 1.33
C ALA A 8 -15.12 4.41 2.68
N LYS A 9 -15.45 3.55 3.64
CA LYS A 9 -14.80 3.54 4.96
C LYS A 9 -13.36 3.01 4.91
N LEU A 10 -13.09 2.00 4.09
CA LEU A 10 -11.74 1.49 3.85
C LEU A 10 -10.87 2.52 3.13
N ASN A 11 -11.43 3.24 2.16
CA ASN A 11 -10.70 4.29 1.46
C ASN A 11 -10.38 5.47 2.39
N GLU A 12 -11.35 5.91 3.20
CA GLU A 12 -11.16 6.95 4.22
C GLU A 12 -10.08 6.57 5.23
N SER A 13 -10.08 5.32 5.70
CA SER A 13 -9.08 4.86 6.67
C SER A 13 -7.68 4.69 6.06
N LEU A 14 -7.58 4.39 4.76
CA LEU A 14 -6.32 4.36 4.04
C LEU A 14 -5.71 5.77 3.90
N THR A 15 -6.53 6.77 3.54
CA THR A 15 -6.12 8.18 3.52
C THR A 15 -5.64 8.63 4.90
N LYS A 16 -6.39 8.31 5.96
CA LYS A 16 -5.99 8.63 7.33
C LYS A 16 -4.65 8.00 7.72
N GLY A 17 -4.40 6.76 7.32
CA GLY A 17 -3.11 6.11 7.57
C GLY A 17 -1.94 6.79 6.87
N TRP A 18 -2.17 7.35 5.69
CA TRP A 18 -1.17 8.15 4.99
C TRP A 18 -0.92 9.50 5.67
N GLU A 19 -1.97 10.20 6.10
CA GLU A 19 -1.86 11.46 6.85
C GLU A 19 -1.09 11.26 8.17
N ASP A 20 -1.49 10.24 8.94
CA ASP A 20 -0.86 9.90 10.21
C ASP A 20 0.60 9.51 10.00
N PHE A 21 0.91 8.68 8.99
CA PHE A 21 2.29 8.29 8.68
C PHE A 21 3.18 9.50 8.35
N ASN A 22 2.74 10.39 7.46
CA ASN A 22 3.55 11.54 7.04
C ASN A 22 3.86 12.54 8.16
N SER A 23 3.10 12.51 9.25
CA SER A 23 3.30 13.34 10.43
C SER A 23 3.95 12.59 11.61
N SER A 24 4.28 11.31 11.44
CA SER A 24 4.76 10.47 12.53
C SER A 24 6.28 10.35 12.62
N VAL A 25 6.75 9.80 13.74
CA VAL A 25 8.17 9.49 13.95
C VAL A 25 8.66 8.36 13.04
N GLU A 26 7.76 7.45 12.64
CA GLU A 26 8.05 6.39 11.70
C GLU A 26 8.43 6.94 10.32
N PHE A 27 7.88 8.07 9.88
CA PHE A 27 8.31 8.73 8.64
C PHE A 27 9.81 9.01 8.66
N ASN A 28 10.31 9.62 9.75
CA ASN A 28 11.72 9.95 9.88
C ASN A 28 12.59 8.68 9.89
N LEU A 29 12.14 7.62 10.58
CA LEU A 29 12.84 6.33 10.59
C LEU A 29 12.98 5.76 9.16
N PHE A 30 11.90 5.74 8.38
CA PHE A 30 11.96 5.22 7.01
C PHE A 30 12.67 6.15 6.04
N TYR A 31 12.64 7.46 6.27
CA TYR A 31 13.44 8.44 5.55
C TYR A 31 14.94 8.17 5.76
N GLU A 32 15.39 8.00 7.00
CA GLU A 32 16.78 7.67 7.32
C GLU A 32 17.19 6.33 6.73
N PHE A 33 16.31 5.32 6.80
CA PHE A 33 16.56 4.03 6.17
C PHE A 33 16.67 4.13 4.64
N PHE A 34 15.83 4.94 3.99
CA PHE A 34 15.93 5.21 2.56
C PHE A 34 17.27 5.88 2.20
N GLN A 35 17.69 6.91 2.96
CA GLN A 35 18.99 7.56 2.74
C GLN A 35 20.16 6.59 2.92
N PHE A 36 20.09 5.71 3.91
CA PHE A 36 21.07 4.65 4.09
C PHE A 36 21.14 3.71 2.87
N LEU A 37 20.00 3.28 2.32
CA LEU A 37 19.95 2.43 1.13
C LEU A 37 20.57 3.10 -0.09
N LEU A 38 20.29 4.39 -0.31
CA LEU A 38 20.92 5.18 -1.38
C LEU A 38 22.45 5.21 -1.21
N GLN A 39 22.93 5.52 -0.01
CA GLN A 39 24.37 5.56 0.28
C GLN A 39 25.05 4.19 0.16
N ALA A 40 24.33 3.11 0.46
CA ALA A 40 24.82 1.74 0.33
C ALA A 40 24.86 1.24 -1.13
N GLY A 41 24.45 2.06 -2.10
CA GLY A 41 24.44 1.71 -3.51
C GLY A 41 23.29 0.79 -3.90
N PHE A 42 22.14 0.86 -3.20
CA PHE A 42 21.00 -0.03 -3.45
C PHE A 42 20.48 0.11 -4.87
N ASP A 43 20.36 1.34 -5.40
CA ASP A 43 19.83 1.58 -6.74
C ASP A 43 20.83 1.21 -7.85
N GLU A 44 22.12 1.25 -7.56
CA GLU A 44 23.22 0.82 -8.42
C GLU A 44 23.41 -0.71 -8.38
N SER A 45 22.85 -1.37 -7.37
CA SER A 45 22.96 -2.82 -7.22
C SER A 45 22.16 -3.56 -8.30
N HIS A 46 22.64 -4.73 -8.70
CA HIS A 46 21.88 -5.62 -9.60
C HIS A 46 20.57 -6.10 -8.97
N TYR A 47 20.42 -5.98 -7.65
CA TYR A 47 19.21 -6.37 -6.93
C TYR A 47 18.03 -5.41 -7.16
N ARG A 48 18.24 -4.13 -7.51
CA ARG A 48 17.16 -3.17 -7.75
C ARG A 48 16.20 -3.61 -8.86
N LYS A 49 16.69 -4.39 -9.83
CA LYS A 49 15.89 -4.98 -10.92
C LYS A 49 14.93 -6.07 -10.45
N PHE A 50 15.15 -6.62 -9.26
CA PHE A 50 14.41 -7.76 -8.71
C PHE A 50 13.69 -7.43 -7.41
N ILE A 51 14.21 -6.48 -6.64
CA ILE A 51 13.72 -6.15 -5.31
C ILE A 51 13.38 -4.65 -5.30
N PRO A 52 12.11 -4.29 -5.05
CA PRO A 52 11.71 -2.91 -4.85
C PRO A 52 12.38 -2.29 -3.62
N ASN A 53 12.39 -0.96 -3.53
CA ASN A 53 13.03 -0.28 -2.40
C ASN A 53 12.30 -0.62 -1.07
N PRO A 54 12.99 -1.28 -0.11
CA PRO A 54 12.35 -1.81 1.08
C PRO A 54 11.89 -0.73 2.08
N ALA A 55 12.37 0.51 1.97
CA ALA A 55 11.85 1.61 2.77
C ALA A 55 10.37 1.88 2.45
N TYR A 56 10.02 1.90 1.15
CA TYR A 56 8.64 2.11 0.71
C TYR A 56 7.72 0.95 1.08
N ASP A 57 8.20 -0.28 0.94
CA ASP A 57 7.40 -1.48 1.24
C ASP A 57 7.01 -1.55 2.72
N ASN A 58 7.95 -1.24 3.61
CA ASN A 58 7.67 -1.24 5.04
C ASN A 58 6.82 -0.04 5.46
N ALA A 59 7.03 1.13 4.86
CA ALA A 59 6.19 2.30 5.09
C ALA A 59 4.73 2.04 4.66
N ALA A 60 4.51 1.39 3.52
CA ALA A 60 3.18 1.01 3.05
C ALA A 60 2.44 0.12 4.07
N LYS A 61 3.14 -0.83 4.72
CA LYS A 61 2.55 -1.66 5.80
C LYS A 61 2.07 -0.82 6.99
N ILE A 62 2.85 0.18 7.39
CA ILE A 62 2.50 1.06 8.51
C ILE A 62 1.27 1.93 8.16
N ILE A 63 1.23 2.49 6.95
CA ILE A 63 0.09 3.25 6.43
C ILE A 63 -1.21 2.40 6.51
N GLY A 64 -1.12 1.10 6.25
CA GLY A 64 -2.26 0.18 6.28
C GLY A 64 -2.89 -0.07 7.64
N LYS A 65 -2.34 0.44 8.75
CA LYS A 65 -2.83 0.14 10.11
C LYS A 65 -4.31 0.46 10.30
N HIS A 66 -4.76 1.63 9.84
CA HIS A 66 -6.16 2.04 9.96
C HIS A 66 -7.06 1.25 9.01
N PHE A 67 -6.59 0.97 7.79
CA PHE A 67 -7.28 0.12 6.83
C PHE A 67 -7.59 -1.27 7.43
N LEU A 68 -6.60 -1.93 8.04
CA LEU A 68 -6.76 -3.22 8.69
C LEU A 68 -7.71 -3.15 9.90
N ALA A 69 -7.62 -2.08 10.71
CA ALA A 69 -8.52 -1.88 11.83
C ALA A 69 -9.98 -1.72 11.38
N THR A 70 -10.21 -0.97 10.30
CA THR A 70 -11.53 -0.79 9.68
C THR A 70 -12.04 -2.08 9.05
N ALA A 71 -11.20 -2.81 8.30
CA ALA A 71 -11.56 -4.11 7.72
C ALA A 71 -12.05 -5.09 8.79
N ARG A 72 -11.36 -5.15 9.94
CA ARG A 72 -11.76 -5.97 11.09
C ARG A 72 -13.14 -5.59 11.64
N GLN A 73 -13.50 -4.31 11.69
CA GLN A 73 -14.82 -3.87 12.16
C GLN A 73 -15.96 -4.35 11.25
N PHE A 74 -15.67 -4.60 9.97
CA PHE A 74 -16.61 -5.13 8.98
C PHE A 74 -16.46 -6.63 8.75
N GLU A 75 -15.64 -7.33 9.54
CA GLU A 75 -15.35 -8.77 9.41
C GLU A 75 -14.82 -9.13 8.01
N ILE A 76 -14.07 -8.20 7.39
CA ILE A 76 -13.40 -8.43 6.12
C ILE A 76 -12.01 -9.02 6.37
N CYS A 77 -11.74 -10.16 5.74
CA CYS A 77 -10.45 -10.82 5.74
C CYS A 77 -9.78 -10.69 4.36
N PHE A 78 -8.47 -10.96 4.28
CA PHE A 78 -7.71 -10.91 3.03
C PHE A 78 -6.94 -12.21 2.78
N ASP A 79 -6.65 -12.51 1.52
CA ASP A 79 -5.79 -13.64 1.10
C ASP A 79 -4.30 -13.42 1.42
N GLU A 80 -3.88 -12.16 1.50
CA GLU A 80 -2.48 -11.77 1.65
C GLU A 80 -2.27 -10.78 2.81
N ILE A 81 -1.02 -10.58 3.19
CA ILE A 81 -0.64 -9.47 4.08
C ILE A 81 -0.88 -8.14 3.36
N PHE A 82 -1.22 -7.09 4.11
CA PHE A 82 -1.35 -5.74 3.54
C PHE A 82 0.02 -5.20 3.07
N PRO A 83 0.09 -4.43 1.95
CA PRO A 83 -0.97 -4.07 1.00
C PRO A 83 -1.20 -5.11 -0.11
N GLY A 84 -0.55 -6.27 -0.03
CA GLY A 84 -0.60 -7.35 -1.00
C GLY A 84 0.80 -7.94 -1.22
N ASN A 85 0.93 -8.79 -2.23
CA ASN A 85 2.21 -9.43 -2.53
C ASN A 85 3.20 -8.47 -3.19
N PHE A 86 4.26 -8.10 -2.46
CA PHE A 86 5.33 -7.21 -2.94
C PHE A 86 6.06 -7.74 -4.18
N SER A 87 6.22 -9.07 -4.30
CA SER A 87 6.89 -9.71 -5.45
C SER A 87 6.08 -9.61 -6.75
N MET A 88 4.78 -9.36 -6.63
CA MET A 88 3.86 -9.18 -7.77
C MET A 88 3.53 -7.71 -8.04
N SER A 89 4.07 -6.80 -7.22
CA SER A 89 3.82 -5.38 -7.39
C SER A 89 4.50 -4.86 -8.65
N LYS A 90 3.84 -3.92 -9.33
CA LYS A 90 4.36 -3.24 -10.53
C LYS A 90 4.70 -1.80 -10.19
N GLU A 91 5.81 -1.29 -10.72
CA GLU A 91 6.12 0.13 -10.79
C GLU A 91 5.63 0.68 -12.13
N ASP A 92 4.68 1.61 -12.11
CA ASP A 92 4.23 2.37 -13.28
C ASP A 92 4.68 3.83 -13.14
N ASP A 93 5.07 4.46 -14.24
CA ASP A 93 5.42 5.88 -14.26
C ASP A 93 4.20 6.69 -14.68
N ARG A 94 3.63 7.45 -13.74
CA ARG A 94 2.55 8.40 -14.04
C ARG A 94 2.92 9.77 -13.54
N GLU A 95 2.86 10.75 -14.43
CA GLU A 95 2.98 12.18 -14.08
C GLU A 95 4.24 12.54 -13.27
N GLY A 96 5.33 11.78 -13.45
CA GLY A 96 6.60 12.01 -12.77
C GLY A 96 6.76 11.33 -11.41
N VAL A 97 5.80 10.51 -10.98
CA VAL A 97 5.90 9.67 -9.77
C VAL A 97 5.84 8.18 -10.12
N ALA A 98 6.52 7.37 -9.32
CA ALA A 98 6.47 5.93 -9.45
C ALA A 98 5.28 5.38 -8.64
N ILE A 99 4.47 4.52 -9.25
CA ILE A 99 3.29 3.95 -8.60
C ILE A 99 3.50 2.47 -8.34
N ARG A 100 3.39 2.06 -7.07
CA ARG A 100 3.37 0.65 -6.66
C ARG A 100 1.94 0.16 -6.60
N VAL A 101 1.64 -0.85 -7.40
CA VAL A 101 0.30 -1.46 -7.48
C VAL A 101 0.29 -2.80 -6.76
N PHE A 102 -0.64 -2.98 -5.83
CA PHE A 102 -0.85 -4.21 -5.08
C PHE A 102 -2.27 -4.72 -5.26
N TYR A 103 -2.45 -6.04 -5.09
CA TYR A 103 -3.73 -6.71 -5.21
C TYR A 103 -4.03 -7.47 -3.92
N LEU A 104 -5.28 -7.37 -3.45
CA LEU A 104 -5.78 -8.04 -2.25
C LEU A 104 -7.18 -8.55 -2.50
N THR A 105 -7.39 -9.87 -2.40
CA THR A 105 -8.74 -10.43 -2.42
C THR A 105 -9.36 -10.30 -1.05
N ALA A 106 -10.50 -9.62 -0.97
CA ALA A 106 -11.28 -9.47 0.25
C ALA A 106 -12.30 -10.60 0.37
N PHE A 107 -12.48 -11.11 1.59
CA PHE A 107 -13.41 -12.17 1.93
C PHE A 107 -14.36 -11.70 3.03
N TYR A 108 -15.62 -12.11 2.95
CA TYR A 108 -16.60 -11.95 4.01
C TYR A 108 -17.22 -13.32 4.30
N GLN A 109 -17.21 -13.76 5.57
CA GLN A 109 -17.74 -15.07 5.97
C GLN A 109 -17.22 -16.24 5.10
N ASN A 110 -15.91 -16.24 4.81
CA ASN A 110 -15.22 -17.22 3.95
C ASN A 110 -15.65 -17.24 2.47
N GLN A 111 -16.46 -16.29 2.02
CA GLN A 111 -16.80 -16.12 0.61
C GLN A 111 -15.99 -14.96 0.01
N PRO A 112 -15.42 -15.11 -1.20
CA PRO A 112 -14.74 -14.02 -1.87
C PRO A 112 -15.76 -12.90 -2.16
N LEU A 113 -15.40 -11.67 -1.81
CA LEU A 113 -16.26 -10.50 -1.97
C LEU A 113 -15.83 -9.65 -3.16
N CYS A 114 -14.57 -9.24 -3.17
CA CYS A 114 -14.01 -8.41 -4.22
C CYS A 114 -12.49 -8.53 -4.31
N LEU A 115 -11.93 -8.14 -5.45
CA LEU A 115 -10.51 -7.91 -5.62
C LEU A 115 -10.24 -6.41 -5.50
N PHE A 116 -9.50 -6.02 -4.48
CA PHE A 116 -8.98 -4.67 -4.34
C PHE A 116 -7.68 -4.51 -5.13
N VAL A 117 -7.52 -3.33 -5.72
CA VAL A 117 -6.24 -2.78 -6.15
C VAL A 117 -5.89 -1.63 -5.23
N ILE A 118 -4.69 -1.66 -4.67
CA ILE A 118 -4.15 -0.59 -3.83
C ILE A 118 -2.93 0.01 -4.52
N LYS A 119 -2.90 1.32 -4.69
CA LYS A 119 -1.81 2.03 -5.37
C LYS A 119 -1.12 3.01 -4.43
N PHE A 120 0.19 2.94 -4.35
CA PHE A 120 1.03 3.87 -3.60
C PHE A 120 1.92 4.66 -4.57
N SER A 121 1.67 5.96 -4.68
CA SER A 121 2.61 6.85 -5.37
C SER A 121 3.84 7.08 -4.49
N HIS A 122 5.03 7.10 -5.08
CA HIS A 122 6.26 7.41 -4.36
C HIS A 122 7.25 8.15 -5.26
N ASP A 123 8.09 8.96 -4.62
CA ASP A 123 9.19 9.67 -5.27
C ASP A 123 10.39 8.73 -5.46
N ARG A 124 11.04 8.78 -6.63
CA ARG A 124 12.25 7.98 -6.87
C ARG A 124 13.50 8.57 -6.23
N GLU A 125 13.58 9.91 -6.16
CA GLU A 125 14.79 10.63 -5.76
C GLU A 125 14.81 11.03 -4.27
N LYS A 126 13.65 11.10 -3.64
CA LYS A 126 13.48 11.46 -2.23
C LYS A 126 12.48 10.52 -1.59
N PHE A 127 12.60 10.26 -0.29
CA PHE A 127 11.63 9.45 0.41
C PHE A 127 10.32 10.22 0.61
N GLY A 128 9.22 9.67 0.10
CA GLY A 128 7.89 10.21 0.37
C GLY A 128 6.80 9.58 -0.50
N PHE A 129 5.56 9.68 -0.02
CA PHE A 129 4.35 9.33 -0.76
C PHE A 129 3.62 10.64 -1.13
N PRO A 130 3.83 11.20 -2.33
CA PRO A 130 3.36 12.54 -2.68
C PRO A 130 1.82 12.65 -2.74
N LEU A 131 1.13 11.54 -3.02
CA LEU A 131 -0.33 11.46 -3.04
C LEU A 131 -0.81 10.37 -2.07
N PRO A 132 -2.03 10.52 -1.51
CA PRO A 132 -2.63 9.47 -0.71
C PRO A 132 -2.77 8.17 -1.52
N PRO A 133 -2.70 6.99 -0.88
CA PRO A 133 -2.88 5.74 -1.58
C PRO A 133 -4.29 5.62 -2.16
N GLU A 134 -4.40 5.05 -3.35
CA GLU A 134 -5.69 4.82 -4.01
C GLU A 134 -6.17 3.40 -3.72
N LEU A 135 -7.45 3.24 -3.42
CA LEU A 135 -8.14 1.95 -3.35
C LEU A 135 -9.13 1.86 -4.51
N GLU A 136 -9.14 0.75 -5.23
CA GLU A 136 -10.10 0.48 -6.31
C GLU A 136 -10.65 -0.94 -6.17
N ILE A 137 -11.93 -1.15 -6.53
CA ILE A 137 -12.48 -2.50 -6.73
C ILE A 137 -12.39 -2.83 -8.21
N VAL A 138 -11.53 -3.77 -8.58
CA VAL A 138 -11.36 -4.18 -9.99
C VAL A 138 -12.19 -5.41 -10.37
N LYS A 139 -12.69 -6.14 -9.37
CA LYS A 139 -13.59 -7.27 -9.57
C LYS A 139 -14.51 -7.42 -8.37
N LEU A 140 -15.81 -7.56 -8.61
CA LEU A 140 -16.77 -8.07 -7.63
C LEU A 140 -16.96 -9.57 -7.91
N TYR A 141 -16.94 -10.37 -6.85
CA TYR A 141 -17.29 -11.79 -6.98
C TYR A 141 -18.78 -11.96 -6.74
N GLU A 142 -19.42 -12.73 -7.60
CA GLU A 142 -20.81 -13.16 -7.38
C GLU A 142 -20.82 -14.19 -6.26
N VAL A 143 -21.78 -14.05 -5.34
CA VAL A 143 -22.06 -15.00 -4.26
C VAL A 143 -23.16 -15.95 -4.71
#